data_AF-A0A351SSG9-F1
#
_entry.id   AF-A0A351SSG9-F1
#
_cell.length_a   1.000
_cell.length_b   1.000
_cell.length_c   1.000
_cell.angle_alpha   90.00
_cell.angle_beta   90.00
_cell.angle_gamma   90.00
#
_symmetry.space_group_name_H-M   'P 1'
#
loop_
_entity.id
_entity.type
_entity.pdbx_description
1 polymer ?
#
loop_
_entity_poly.entity_id
_entity_poly.type
_entity_poly.pdbx_seq_one_letter_code
_entity_poly.pdbx_strand_id
1 'polypeptide(L)'
;MKICVLQPSYEGSSFDYRHYDPPRDLSRLLPEHTFHHAFLKKVSTFRQIRELRKQQFDMYVNLCEGYLDSDVASIDVIMALEHFNLPYTGPSPALYDPPKELMKLAAHSEGIAAPAYVLAETAEEVTAASSRLKFPLLVKPHAAGDSLGIDRESLVRDPGALARKAAALIEEYGKALIEEYVDGREFTVLVCADPDPRRPPLTLIPLEFVFPEGERFKTYDLKVRQFHPECNVPCTDPNLAERLKDAARKIFRGFSGEGYARADFRLSRENEIFFLEVNFACSVFYPQGYQGSADYILEYSGLGQEGFLKKIIEEGLARHVGKQRSYTIRRARSGYGIFAARRLARGEVVFAGEERAQRIVTRSHVERAWDEAAKEVFRRYAYPAGGEVYILWDKEPAGWAPQNHSCDPNTVFAGLNVVALRDIERGEELTIDYSTFCDERMPEFECECGSKNCRGRISGKRVTLP
;
A
#
# COMPACT_ATOMS: atom_id res chain seq x y z
N MET A 1 -6.91 -23.89 -7.41
CA MET A 1 -5.99 -22.89 -7.99
C MET A 1 -4.58 -23.45 -8.01
N LYS A 2 -3.74 -22.95 -8.92
CA LYS A 2 -2.29 -23.19 -8.97
C LYS A 2 -1.58 -22.00 -8.32
N ILE A 3 -0.98 -22.20 -7.16
CA ILE A 3 -0.40 -21.16 -6.31
C ILE A 3 1.12 -21.26 -6.33
N CYS A 4 1.82 -20.13 -6.51
CA CYS A 4 3.27 -20.04 -6.38
C CYS A 4 3.62 -19.34 -5.06
N VAL A 5 4.32 -20.04 -4.16
CA VAL A 5 4.84 -19.45 -2.91
C VAL A 5 6.25 -18.96 -3.17
N LEU A 6 6.46 -17.66 -3.09
CA LEU A 6 7.75 -17.01 -3.30
C LEU A 6 8.44 -16.84 -1.95
N GLN A 7 9.65 -17.36 -1.83
CA GLN A 7 10.46 -17.34 -0.61
C GLN A 7 11.87 -16.84 -0.92
N PRO A 8 12.57 -16.21 0.03
CA PRO A 8 13.93 -15.77 -0.20
C PRO A 8 14.86 -16.98 -0.30
N SER A 9 15.79 -16.95 -1.25
CA SER A 9 16.95 -17.85 -1.23
C SER A 9 18.09 -17.15 -0.52
N TYR A 10 18.65 -17.82 0.49
CA TYR A 10 19.85 -17.38 1.20
C TYR A 10 21.15 -17.88 0.56
N GLU A 11 21.09 -18.46 -0.63
CA GLU A 11 22.28 -18.93 -1.35
C GLU A 11 23.19 -17.73 -1.70
N GLY A 12 24.40 -17.71 -1.14
CA GLY A 12 25.36 -16.63 -1.33
C GLY A 12 25.10 -15.39 -0.47
N SER A 13 24.10 -15.43 0.41
CA SER A 13 23.79 -14.35 1.35
C SER A 13 24.68 -14.44 2.60
N SER A 14 25.15 -13.26 3.02
CA SER A 14 25.84 -13.00 4.28
C SER A 14 24.89 -12.63 5.42
N PHE A 15 23.60 -12.42 5.11
CA PHE A 15 22.56 -12.05 6.06
C PHE A 15 22.26 -13.22 7.02
N ASP A 16 22.30 -12.97 8.33
CA ASP A 16 22.22 -14.01 9.36
C ASP A 16 20.83 -14.64 9.50
N TYR A 17 19.79 -14.02 8.92
CA TYR A 17 18.42 -14.56 8.80
C TYR A 17 18.38 -15.96 8.19
N ARG A 18 19.38 -16.34 7.39
CA ARG A 18 19.52 -17.70 6.83
C ARG A 18 19.45 -18.82 7.88
N HIS A 19 19.71 -18.51 9.14
CA HIS A 19 19.67 -19.47 10.26
C HIS A 19 18.31 -19.50 10.96
N TYR A 20 17.44 -18.50 10.73
CA TYR A 20 16.23 -18.26 11.50
C TYR A 20 14.96 -18.17 10.63
N ASP A 21 15.07 -18.07 9.30
CA ASP A 21 13.93 -18.11 8.34
C ASP A 21 13.88 -19.46 7.59
N PRO A 22 13.29 -20.52 8.18
CA PRO A 22 13.17 -21.79 7.49
C PRO A 22 12.16 -21.72 6.34
N PRO A 23 12.26 -22.61 5.34
CA PRO A 23 11.24 -22.79 4.33
C PRO A 23 9.84 -23.02 4.91
N ARG A 24 8.86 -22.29 4.39
CA ARG A 24 7.46 -22.33 4.81
C ARG A 24 6.66 -23.13 3.78
N ASP A 25 6.14 -24.29 4.20
CA ASP A 25 5.25 -25.10 3.37
C ASP A 25 3.77 -24.83 3.68
N LEU A 26 3.10 -24.17 2.73
CA LEU A 26 1.69 -23.78 2.81
C LEU A 26 0.73 -24.86 2.27
N SER A 27 1.22 -25.93 1.64
CA SER A 27 0.38 -26.94 0.99
C SER A 27 -0.60 -27.62 1.94
N ARG A 28 -0.19 -27.82 3.21
CA ARG A 28 -1.01 -28.36 4.29
C ARG A 28 -2.19 -27.48 4.68
N LEU A 29 -2.14 -26.18 4.39
CA LEU A 29 -3.17 -25.22 4.81
C LEU A 29 -4.35 -25.21 3.84
N LEU A 30 -4.11 -25.48 2.55
CA LEU A 30 -5.14 -25.51 1.49
C LEU A 30 -4.93 -26.73 0.57
N PRO A 31 -5.16 -27.96 1.07
CA PRO A 31 -4.87 -29.19 0.31
C PRO A 31 -5.67 -29.32 -0.99
N GLU A 32 -6.74 -28.55 -1.16
CA GLU A 32 -7.54 -28.45 -2.39
C GLU A 32 -6.85 -27.67 -3.53
N HIS A 33 -5.66 -27.11 -3.30
CA HIS A 33 -4.89 -26.33 -4.27
C HIS A 33 -3.54 -26.97 -4.57
N THR A 34 -2.99 -26.67 -5.75
CA THR A 34 -1.63 -27.11 -6.12
C THR A 34 -0.65 -26.00 -5.80
N PHE A 35 0.42 -26.33 -5.08
CA PHE A 35 1.45 -25.39 -4.69
C PHE A 35 2.77 -25.64 -5.42
N HIS A 36 3.46 -24.56 -5.75
CA HIS A 36 4.85 -24.56 -6.20
C HIS A 36 5.63 -23.58 -5.34
N HIS A 37 6.73 -24.03 -4.74
CA HIS A 37 7.55 -23.18 -3.86
C HIS A 37 8.82 -22.78 -4.61
N ALA A 38 9.00 -21.48 -4.80
CA ALA A 38 10.12 -20.91 -5.53
C ALA A 38 11.00 -20.07 -4.61
N PHE A 39 12.29 -20.40 -4.58
CA PHE A 39 13.30 -19.68 -3.81
C PHE A 39 14.02 -18.67 -4.70
N LEU A 40 13.89 -17.38 -4.37
CA LEU A 40 14.33 -16.26 -5.20
C LEU A 40 15.68 -15.71 -4.73
N LYS A 41 16.63 -15.56 -5.65
CA LYS A 41 17.90 -14.89 -5.39
C LYS A 41 17.76 -13.42 -5.76
N LYS A 42 18.18 -12.51 -4.88
CA LYS A 42 18.15 -11.05 -5.10
C LYS A 42 18.64 -10.63 -6.49
N VAL A 43 19.80 -11.14 -6.89
CA VAL A 43 20.47 -10.80 -8.16
C VAL A 43 19.70 -11.25 -9.41
N SER A 44 18.75 -12.18 -9.28
CA SER A 44 18.02 -12.77 -10.41
C SER A 44 16.50 -12.76 -10.25
N THR A 45 15.96 -12.07 -9.24
CA THR A 45 14.52 -12.05 -8.93
C THR A 45 13.66 -11.79 -10.16
N PHE A 46 13.89 -10.68 -10.88
CA PHE A 46 13.12 -10.34 -12.09
C PHE A 46 13.15 -11.44 -13.16
N ARG A 47 14.31 -12.07 -13.37
CA ARG A 47 14.44 -13.18 -14.33
C ARG A 47 13.66 -14.40 -13.85
N GLN A 48 13.76 -14.76 -12.58
CA GLN A 48 13.06 -15.90 -12.00
C GLN A 48 11.54 -15.72 -12.07
N ILE A 49 11.02 -14.55 -11.69
CA ILE A 49 9.58 -14.24 -11.78
C ILE A 49 9.09 -14.31 -13.24
N ARG A 50 9.87 -13.79 -14.20
CA ARG A 50 9.54 -13.87 -15.63
C ARG A 50 9.41 -15.31 -16.12
N GLU A 51 10.26 -16.22 -15.65
CA GLU A 51 10.18 -17.63 -15.99
C GLU A 51 9.01 -18.33 -15.28
N LEU A 52 8.79 -18.03 -14.00
CA LEU A 52 7.64 -18.55 -13.24
C LEU A 52 6.30 -18.15 -13.87
N ARG A 53 6.19 -16.93 -14.41
CA ARG A 53 4.99 -16.47 -15.14
C ARG A 53 4.58 -17.41 -16.28
N LYS A 54 5.53 -18.04 -16.98
CA LYS A 54 5.23 -18.97 -18.08
C LYS A 54 4.46 -20.21 -17.63
N GLN A 55 4.50 -20.52 -16.33
CA GLN A 55 3.77 -21.63 -15.74
C GLN A 55 2.31 -21.30 -15.41
N GLN A 56 1.85 -20.06 -15.64
CA GLN A 56 0.45 -19.63 -15.51
C GLN A 56 -0.14 -19.94 -14.12
N PHE A 57 0.49 -19.43 -13.07
CA PHE A 57 -0.07 -19.48 -11.72
C PHE A 57 -1.28 -18.54 -11.60
N ASP A 58 -2.27 -18.96 -10.81
CA ASP A 58 -3.45 -18.14 -10.50
C ASP A 58 -3.13 -17.09 -9.43
N MET A 59 -2.16 -17.37 -8.54
CA MET A 59 -1.81 -16.52 -7.41
C MET A 59 -0.35 -16.69 -6.99
N TYR A 60 0.30 -15.58 -6.61
CA TYR A 60 1.63 -15.57 -6.03
C TYR A 60 1.56 -15.17 -4.55
N VAL A 61 1.83 -16.11 -3.64
CA VAL A 61 1.95 -15.81 -2.22
C VAL A 61 3.37 -15.34 -1.96
N ASN A 62 3.57 -14.05 -1.70
CA ASN A 62 4.88 -13.47 -1.42
C ASN A 62 5.21 -13.59 0.06
N LEU A 63 6.26 -14.35 0.39
CA LEU A 63 6.84 -14.47 1.73
C LEU A 63 8.27 -13.90 1.81
N CYS A 64 8.72 -13.21 0.74
CA CYS A 64 10.01 -12.54 0.73
C CYS A 64 9.93 -11.23 1.53
N GLU A 65 10.80 -11.14 2.52
CA GLU A 65 11.00 -9.99 3.39
C GLU A 65 12.48 -9.55 3.35
N GLY A 66 12.76 -8.35 3.83
CA GLY A 66 14.09 -7.77 3.88
C GLY A 66 14.10 -6.32 3.43
N TYR A 67 15.28 -5.76 3.27
CA TYR A 67 15.46 -4.35 2.91
C TYR A 67 15.96 -4.23 1.47
N LEU A 68 15.86 -3.03 0.90
CA LEU A 68 16.29 -2.79 -0.48
C LEU A 68 17.77 -3.14 -0.68
N ASP A 69 18.60 -2.80 0.30
CA ASP A 69 20.05 -3.00 0.37
C ASP A 69 20.47 -4.38 0.91
N SER A 70 19.51 -5.23 1.32
CA SER A 70 19.79 -6.62 1.69
C SER A 70 20.23 -7.45 0.48
N ASP A 71 21.09 -8.44 0.72
CA ASP A 71 21.56 -9.40 -0.29
C ASP A 71 20.58 -10.56 -0.57
N VAL A 72 19.38 -10.50 0.02
CA VAL A 72 18.24 -11.42 -0.18
C VAL A 72 17.08 -10.75 -0.91
N ALA A 73 16.28 -11.55 -1.61
CA ALA A 73 15.12 -11.05 -2.36
C ALA A 73 14.12 -10.35 -1.43
N SER A 74 13.75 -9.10 -1.73
CA SER A 74 12.90 -8.25 -0.90
C SER A 74 11.88 -7.49 -1.75
N ILE A 75 11.90 -6.15 -1.75
CA ILE A 75 10.99 -5.30 -2.54
C ILE A 75 11.07 -5.56 -4.05
N ASP A 76 12.21 -6.03 -4.55
CA ASP A 76 12.41 -6.40 -5.95
C ASP A 76 11.44 -7.49 -6.44
N VAL A 77 10.95 -8.34 -5.53
CA VAL A 77 9.93 -9.35 -5.83
C VAL A 77 8.61 -8.68 -6.17
N ILE A 78 8.18 -7.73 -5.35
CA ILE A 78 6.92 -6.98 -5.52
C ILE A 78 7.00 -6.12 -6.77
N MET A 79 8.13 -5.44 -7.00
CA MET A 79 8.36 -4.68 -8.23
C MET A 79 8.25 -5.56 -9.48
N ALA A 80 8.79 -6.79 -9.45
CA ALA A 80 8.68 -7.73 -10.55
C ALA A 80 7.23 -8.22 -10.76
N LEU A 81 6.50 -8.52 -9.67
CA LEU A 81 5.10 -8.93 -9.73
C LEU A 81 4.21 -7.83 -10.33
N GLU A 82 4.36 -6.58 -9.90
CA GLU A 82 3.66 -5.41 -10.46
C GLU A 82 4.04 -5.19 -11.93
N HIS A 83 5.34 -5.26 -12.28
CA HIS A 83 5.81 -5.09 -13.66
C HIS A 83 5.19 -6.11 -14.62
N PHE A 84 5.03 -7.37 -14.17
CA PHE A 84 4.42 -8.42 -14.97
C PHE A 84 2.89 -8.50 -14.83
N ASN A 85 2.26 -7.60 -14.06
CA ASN A 85 0.84 -7.58 -13.76
C ASN A 85 0.36 -8.97 -13.28
N LEU A 86 1.00 -9.48 -12.22
CA LEU A 86 0.66 -10.76 -11.61
C LEU A 86 -0.15 -10.56 -10.32
N PRO A 87 -1.12 -11.43 -9.99
CA PRO A 87 -1.83 -11.37 -8.72
C PRO A 87 -0.94 -11.84 -7.57
N TYR A 88 -0.84 -11.06 -6.47
CA TYR A 88 0.04 -11.40 -5.35
C TYR A 88 -0.49 -10.96 -3.98
N THR A 89 -0.02 -11.62 -2.91
CA THR A 89 -0.33 -11.26 -1.51
C THR A 89 0.64 -10.22 -0.97
N GLY A 90 0.19 -9.40 -0.03
CA GLY A 90 1.03 -8.42 0.64
C GLY A 90 1.01 -7.05 -0.06
N PRO A 91 1.95 -6.16 0.30
CA PRO A 91 1.83 -4.74 0.01
C PRO A 91 2.21 -4.37 -1.42
N SER A 92 1.73 -3.22 -1.87
CA SER A 92 2.30 -2.56 -3.05
C SER A 92 3.72 -2.03 -2.74
N PRO A 93 4.54 -1.72 -3.78
CA PRO A 93 5.87 -1.15 -3.56
C PRO A 93 5.86 0.14 -2.72
N ALA A 94 4.79 0.94 -2.80
CA ALA A 94 4.65 2.18 -2.03
C ALA A 94 4.41 1.94 -0.53
N LEU A 95 3.91 0.75 -0.16
CA LEU A 95 3.59 0.36 1.22
C LEU A 95 4.66 -0.54 1.86
N TYR A 96 5.64 -1.01 1.08
CA TYR A 96 6.59 -2.04 1.56
C TYR A 96 7.35 -1.61 2.81
N ASP A 97 7.91 -0.40 2.81
CA ASP A 97 8.72 0.15 3.89
C ASP A 97 8.51 1.67 3.99
N PRO A 98 7.35 2.13 4.50
CA PRO A 98 7.06 3.55 4.59
C PRO A 98 7.97 4.20 5.65
N PRO A 99 8.49 5.42 5.43
CA PRO A 99 9.30 6.11 6.43
C PRO A 99 8.59 6.25 7.78
N LYS A 100 9.33 6.05 8.88
CA LYS A 100 8.78 6.14 10.25
C LYS A 100 8.10 7.49 10.55
N GLU A 101 8.53 8.57 9.92
CA GLU A 101 7.89 9.88 10.05
C GLU A 101 6.49 9.91 9.42
N LEU A 102 6.29 9.27 8.26
CA LEU A 102 4.97 9.12 7.66
C LEU A 102 4.07 8.23 8.53
N MET A 103 4.64 7.18 9.14
CA MET A 103 3.91 6.35 10.11
C MET A 103 3.37 7.18 11.29
N LYS A 104 4.21 8.07 11.85
CA LYS A 104 3.80 8.96 12.94
C LYS A 104 2.80 10.03 12.49
N LEU A 105 2.95 10.58 11.28
CA LEU A 105 2.00 11.52 10.71
C LEU A 105 0.62 10.87 10.50
N ALA A 106 0.58 9.64 9.98
CA ALA A 106 -0.64 8.86 9.85
C ALA A 106 -1.30 8.62 11.21
N ALA A 107 -0.53 8.24 12.23
CA ALA A 107 -1.04 8.09 13.60
C ALA A 107 -1.63 9.38 14.16
N HIS A 108 -0.92 10.51 14.01
CA HIS A 108 -1.40 11.81 14.45
C HIS A 108 -2.71 12.21 13.77
N SER A 109 -2.81 11.97 12.46
CA SER A 109 -4.01 12.30 11.66
C SER A 109 -5.24 11.50 12.07
N GLU A 110 -5.03 10.32 12.65
CA GLU A 110 -6.07 9.43 13.18
C GLU A 110 -6.31 9.60 14.70
N GLY A 111 -5.65 10.58 15.33
CA GLY A 111 -5.77 10.85 16.77
C GLY A 111 -5.14 9.78 17.66
N ILE A 112 -4.14 9.04 17.15
CA ILE A 112 -3.40 8.01 17.87
C ILE A 112 -2.05 8.60 18.30
N ALA A 113 -1.73 8.53 19.58
CA ALA A 113 -0.47 9.02 20.09
C ALA A 113 0.71 8.22 19.51
N ALA A 114 1.82 8.90 19.27
CA ALA A 114 3.11 8.28 18.97
C ALA A 114 4.16 8.94 19.86
N PRO A 115 5.26 8.25 20.22
CA PRO A 115 6.30 8.84 21.04
C PRO A 115 6.83 10.13 20.42
N ALA A 116 6.97 11.18 21.23
CA ALA A 116 7.63 12.41 20.82
C ALA A 116 9.05 12.08 20.35
N TYR A 117 9.51 12.72 19.28
CA TYR A 117 10.73 12.31 18.61
C TYR A 117 11.50 13.47 17.98
N VAL A 118 12.77 13.21 17.71
CA VAL A 118 13.65 14.01 16.86
C VAL A 118 14.34 13.07 15.90
N LEU A 119 14.30 13.40 14.61
CA LEU A 119 15.17 12.79 13.60
C LEU A 119 16.47 13.60 13.57
N ALA A 120 17.61 12.94 13.76
CA ALA A 120 18.91 13.57 13.78
C ALA A 120 19.83 12.99 12.71
N GLU A 121 20.44 13.88 11.94
CA GLU A 121 21.49 13.64 10.96
C GLU A 121 22.82 14.26 11.42
N THR A 122 22.77 15.25 12.32
CA THR A 122 23.96 15.95 12.84
C THR A 122 24.05 15.95 14.37
N ALA A 123 25.25 16.21 14.89
CA ALA A 123 25.49 16.31 16.33
C ALA A 123 24.72 17.45 17.01
N GLU A 124 24.47 18.55 16.30
CA GLU A 124 23.65 19.66 16.77
C GLU A 124 22.19 19.23 16.98
N GLU A 125 21.65 18.43 16.06
CA GLU A 125 20.28 17.90 16.16
C GLU A 125 20.16 16.88 17.29
N VAL A 126 21.18 16.04 17.50
CA VAL A 126 21.25 15.15 18.67
C VAL A 126 21.27 15.95 19.97
N THR A 127 22.03 17.04 20.02
CA THR A 127 22.07 17.94 21.18
C THR A 127 20.71 18.61 21.39
N ALA A 128 20.05 19.04 20.32
CA ALA A 128 18.71 19.61 20.38
C ALA A 128 17.68 18.60 20.93
N ALA A 129 17.79 17.31 20.58
CA ALA A 129 16.92 16.26 21.09
C ALA A 129 16.94 16.18 22.63
N SER A 130 18.12 16.32 23.26
CA SER A 130 18.26 16.29 24.73
C SER A 130 17.49 17.40 25.45
N SER A 131 17.20 18.51 24.77
CA SER A 131 16.46 19.65 25.34
C SER A 131 14.97 19.64 25.00
N ARG A 132 14.57 18.91 23.95
CA ARG A 132 13.18 18.84 23.48
C ARG A 132 12.42 17.63 24.00
N LEU A 133 13.13 16.54 24.30
CA LEU A 133 12.55 15.26 24.69
C LEU A 133 12.88 14.94 26.15
N LYS A 134 12.02 14.12 26.78
CA LYS A 134 12.18 13.65 28.16
C LYS A 134 12.83 12.28 28.20
N PHE A 135 13.87 12.16 29.02
CA PHE A 135 14.51 10.88 29.28
C PHE A 135 13.61 9.95 30.13
N PRO A 136 13.73 8.62 29.97
CA PRO A 136 14.65 7.92 29.05
C PRO A 136 14.26 8.03 27.57
N LEU A 137 15.26 7.96 26.69
CA LEU A 137 15.09 8.02 25.22
C LEU A 137 15.45 6.68 24.60
N LEU A 138 14.73 6.29 23.55
CA LEU A 138 15.07 5.16 22.69
C LEU A 138 15.69 5.67 21.38
N VAL A 139 16.93 5.27 21.11
CA VAL A 139 17.68 5.66 19.91
C VAL A 139 17.75 4.48 18.95
N LYS A 140 17.14 4.64 17.76
CA LYS A 140 17.01 3.58 16.75
C LYS A 140 17.31 4.08 15.34
N PRO A 141 17.68 3.21 14.38
CA PRO A 141 17.87 3.64 13.01
C PRO A 141 16.56 4.14 12.38
N HIS A 142 16.67 5.15 11.51
CA HIS A 142 15.52 5.64 10.76
C HIS A 142 14.97 4.58 9.80
N ALA A 143 15.84 3.99 8.97
CA ALA A 143 15.49 3.04 7.91
C ALA A 143 16.06 1.65 8.21
N ALA A 144 15.50 1.00 9.22
CA ALA A 144 15.74 -0.41 9.53
C ALA A 144 14.51 -0.98 10.24
N GLY A 145 14.13 -2.20 9.90
CA GLY A 145 13.10 -2.97 10.59
C GLY A 145 13.74 -4.01 11.51
N ASP A 146 12.89 -4.88 12.07
CA ASP A 146 13.30 -6.00 12.93
C ASP A 146 14.25 -5.68 14.08
N SER A 147 14.21 -4.43 14.54
CA SER A 147 15.08 -3.92 15.58
C SER A 147 16.57 -4.01 15.23
N LEU A 148 16.92 -4.08 13.94
CA LEU A 148 18.31 -3.99 13.49
C LEU A 148 18.91 -2.65 13.95
N GLY A 149 20.12 -2.68 14.51
CA GLY A 149 20.77 -1.53 15.14
C GLY A 149 20.24 -1.16 16.54
N ILE A 150 19.21 -1.85 17.04
CA ILE A 150 18.66 -1.66 18.40
C ILE A 150 19.22 -2.72 19.35
N ASP A 151 20.03 -2.26 20.30
CA ASP A 151 20.63 -3.07 21.35
C ASP A 151 20.30 -2.48 22.73
N ARG A 152 20.87 -3.03 23.80
CA ARG A 152 20.63 -2.53 25.17
C ARG A 152 21.08 -1.08 25.37
N GLU A 153 22.03 -0.58 24.59
CA GLU A 153 22.52 0.80 24.65
C GLU A 153 21.61 1.79 23.92
N SER A 154 20.66 1.31 23.11
CA SER A 154 19.62 2.13 22.51
C SER A 154 18.69 2.79 23.53
N LEU A 155 18.54 2.23 24.74
CA LEU A 155 17.78 2.87 25.81
C LEU A 155 18.69 3.79 26.64
N VAL A 156 18.69 5.06 26.26
CA VAL A 156 19.52 6.10 26.86
C VAL A 156 18.78 6.74 28.03
N ARG A 157 19.36 6.71 29.23
CA ARG A 157 18.73 7.26 30.45
C ARG A 157 19.21 8.66 30.82
N ASP A 158 20.35 9.08 30.27
CA ASP A 158 20.97 10.36 30.58
C ASP A 158 21.57 11.02 29.31
N PRO A 159 21.70 12.36 29.29
CA PRO A 159 22.23 13.08 28.13
C PRO A 159 23.65 12.68 27.70
N GLY A 160 24.47 12.14 28.60
CA GLY A 160 25.87 11.80 28.32
C GLY A 160 26.02 10.61 27.37
N ALA A 161 25.10 9.64 27.44
CA ALA A 161 25.11 8.48 26.57
C ALA A 161 24.47 8.72 25.19
N LEU A 162 23.63 9.76 25.03
CA LEU A 162 22.87 10.01 23.81
C LEU A 162 23.76 10.22 22.59
N ALA A 163 24.75 11.12 22.68
CA ALA A 163 25.61 11.48 21.56
C ALA A 163 26.37 10.28 21.00
N ARG A 164 26.82 9.38 21.88
CA ARG A 164 27.58 8.18 21.48
C ARG A 164 26.73 7.23 20.66
N LYS A 165 25.54 6.86 21.16
CA LYS A 165 24.67 5.91 20.45
C LYS A 165 24.10 6.52 19.16
N ALA A 166 23.70 7.79 19.19
CA ALA A 166 23.19 8.47 18.00
C ALA A 166 24.26 8.62 16.91
N ALA A 167 25.49 8.99 17.26
CA ALA A 167 26.59 9.10 16.29
C ALA A 167 26.88 7.77 15.59
N ALA A 168 26.91 6.65 16.34
CA ALA A 168 27.11 5.33 15.76
C ALA A 168 26.01 4.98 14.73
N LEU A 169 24.73 5.26 15.05
CA LEU A 169 23.64 4.99 14.11
C LEU A 169 23.62 5.95 12.92
N ILE A 170 24.04 7.22 13.10
CA ILE A 170 24.16 8.18 11.99
C ILE A 170 25.30 7.75 11.05
N GLU A 171 26.43 7.28 11.58
CA GLU A 171 27.55 6.80 10.76
C GLU A 171 27.15 5.58 9.92
N GLU A 172 26.41 4.63 10.51
CA GLU A 172 26.03 3.38 9.85
C GLU A 172 24.79 3.51 8.94
N TYR A 173 23.75 4.23 9.39
CA TYR A 173 22.43 4.30 8.74
C TYR A 173 22.08 5.69 8.19
N GLY A 174 22.97 6.67 8.32
CA GLY A 174 22.78 8.06 7.89
C GLY A 174 21.93 8.92 8.82
N LYS A 175 20.97 8.32 9.55
CA LYS A 175 20.07 9.04 10.48
C LYS A 175 19.74 8.23 11.73
N ALA A 176 19.65 8.91 12.86
CA ALA A 176 19.14 8.37 14.11
C ALA A 176 17.75 8.95 14.44
N LEU A 177 16.80 8.06 14.72
CA LEU A 177 15.51 8.42 15.28
C LEU A 177 15.58 8.33 16.81
N ILE A 178 15.43 9.46 17.48
CA ILE A 178 15.49 9.60 18.93
C ILE A 178 14.07 9.83 19.44
N GLU A 179 13.54 8.89 20.22
CA GLU A 179 12.16 8.92 20.73
C GLU A 179 12.13 8.95 22.26
N GLU A 180 11.11 9.58 22.83
CA GLU A 180 10.79 9.35 24.24
C GLU A 180 10.44 7.87 24.45
N TYR A 181 11.08 7.23 25.42
CA TYR A 181 10.79 5.84 25.72
C TYR A 181 9.46 5.73 26.47
N VAL A 182 8.50 5.03 25.87
CA VAL A 182 7.21 4.73 26.49
C VAL A 182 7.37 3.49 27.37
N ASP A 183 7.45 3.69 28.68
CA ASP A 183 7.50 2.59 29.65
C ASP A 183 6.13 1.94 29.83
N GLY A 184 6.06 0.61 29.78
CA GLY A 184 4.82 -0.14 29.91
C GLY A 184 4.78 -1.44 29.10
N ARG A 185 3.57 -1.86 28.73
CA ARG A 185 3.31 -3.14 28.04
C ARG A 185 3.42 -2.96 26.53
N GLU A 186 3.85 -4.01 25.81
CA GLU A 186 4.01 -3.95 24.35
C GLU A 186 3.04 -4.90 23.66
N PHE A 187 2.34 -4.39 22.65
CA PHE A 187 1.31 -5.11 21.92
C PHE A 187 1.57 -5.06 20.43
N THR A 188 1.03 -6.04 19.73
CA THR A 188 1.02 -6.09 18.28
C THR A 188 -0.31 -6.59 17.75
N VAL A 189 -0.75 -6.05 16.61
CA VAL A 189 -2.03 -6.39 15.98
C VAL A 189 -1.80 -6.68 14.50
N LEU A 190 -2.22 -7.86 14.04
CA LEU A 190 -2.25 -8.20 12.62
C LEU A 190 -3.53 -7.65 11.98
N VAL A 191 -3.36 -6.94 10.87
CA VAL A 191 -4.41 -6.30 10.09
C VAL A 191 -4.35 -6.79 8.64
N CYS A 192 -5.50 -7.07 8.03
CA CYS A 192 -5.60 -7.51 6.64
C CYS A 192 -6.68 -6.71 5.93
N ALA A 193 -6.40 -6.24 4.72
CA ALA A 193 -7.38 -5.64 3.85
C ALA A 193 -8.54 -6.62 3.55
N ASP A 194 -9.72 -6.08 3.30
CA ASP A 194 -10.88 -6.86 2.87
C ASP A 194 -10.90 -6.94 1.33
N PRO A 195 -11.26 -8.09 0.73
CA PRO A 195 -11.44 -8.21 -0.71
C PRO A 195 -12.46 -7.19 -1.28
N ASP A 196 -13.43 -6.76 -0.48
CA ASP A 196 -14.30 -5.63 -0.79
C ASP A 196 -13.73 -4.34 -0.17
N PRO A 197 -13.18 -3.40 -0.96
CA PRO A 197 -12.56 -2.17 -0.44
C PRO A 197 -13.54 -1.25 0.31
N ARG A 198 -14.86 -1.50 0.22
CA ARG A 198 -15.89 -0.76 0.96
C ARG A 198 -16.02 -1.23 2.41
N ARG A 199 -15.47 -2.41 2.74
CA ARG A 199 -15.51 -2.99 4.09
C ARG A 199 -14.27 -2.58 4.88
N PRO A 200 -14.38 -2.50 6.23
CA PRO A 200 -13.21 -2.28 7.07
C PRO A 200 -12.21 -3.43 6.94
N PRO A 201 -10.89 -3.15 7.05
CA PRO A 201 -9.91 -4.21 7.13
C PRO A 201 -10.14 -5.03 8.40
N LEU A 202 -9.85 -6.33 8.30
CA LEU A 202 -9.93 -7.28 9.39
C LEU A 202 -8.77 -7.05 10.35
N THR A 203 -9.08 -6.81 11.62
CA THR A 203 -8.09 -6.74 12.70
C THR A 203 -8.21 -7.96 13.60
N LEU A 204 -7.11 -8.70 13.76
CA LEU A 204 -7.07 -9.89 14.59
C LEU A 204 -6.83 -9.55 16.05
N ILE A 205 -6.82 -10.57 16.91
CA ILE A 205 -6.62 -10.35 18.34
C ILE A 205 -5.26 -9.68 18.59
N PRO A 206 -5.18 -8.71 19.52
CA PRO A 206 -3.89 -8.16 19.92
C PRO A 206 -3.11 -9.19 20.72
N LEU A 207 -1.82 -9.27 20.44
CA LEU A 207 -0.88 -10.10 21.18
C LEU A 207 0.02 -9.19 22.02
N GLU A 208 0.13 -9.48 23.30
CA GLU A 208 1.11 -8.88 24.19
C GLU A 208 2.44 -9.63 24.07
N PHE A 209 3.52 -8.88 24.03
CA PHE A 209 4.86 -9.41 24.26
C PHE A 209 5.27 -9.10 25.71
N VAL A 210 5.21 -10.10 26.57
CA VAL A 210 5.64 -10.01 27.97
C VAL A 210 7.15 -10.14 28.02
N PHE A 211 7.86 -9.08 28.40
CA PHE A 211 9.33 -9.09 28.37
C PHE A 211 9.92 -10.08 29.41
N PRO A 212 10.96 -10.85 29.02
CA PRO A 212 11.78 -11.59 29.97
C PRO A 212 12.38 -10.70 31.05
N GLU A 213 12.80 -11.30 32.16
CA GLU A 213 13.45 -10.57 33.24
C GLU A 213 14.68 -9.80 32.74
N GLY A 214 14.83 -8.54 33.16
CA GLY A 214 15.89 -7.63 32.72
C GLY A 214 15.66 -6.96 31.36
N GLU A 215 14.76 -7.46 30.52
CA GLU A 215 14.45 -6.87 29.21
C GLU A 215 13.26 -5.91 29.28
N ARG A 216 13.29 -4.86 28.45
CA ARG A 216 12.31 -3.76 28.50
C ARG A 216 11.85 -3.26 27.12
N PHE A 217 12.47 -3.74 26.04
CA PHE A 217 12.12 -3.45 24.65
C PHE A 217 12.71 -4.53 23.76
N LYS A 218 12.13 -4.72 22.56
CA LYS A 218 12.59 -5.76 21.63
C LYS A 218 13.87 -5.31 20.92
N THR A 219 14.99 -5.87 21.34
CA THR A 219 16.26 -5.82 20.61
C THR A 219 16.22 -6.76 19.40
N TYR A 220 17.19 -6.63 18.49
CA TYR A 220 17.34 -7.55 17.36
C TYR A 220 17.40 -9.02 17.82
N ASP A 221 18.20 -9.31 18.85
CA ASP A 221 18.38 -10.67 19.35
C ASP A 221 17.07 -11.27 19.89
N LEU A 222 16.26 -10.48 20.61
CA LEU A 222 14.96 -10.92 21.13
C LEU A 222 13.94 -11.21 20.04
N LYS A 223 14.06 -10.53 18.88
CA LYS A 223 13.07 -10.62 17.79
C LYS A 223 13.43 -11.69 16.77
N VAL A 224 14.72 -11.89 16.48
CA VAL A 224 15.19 -12.73 15.37
C VAL A 224 15.95 -13.97 15.85
N ARG A 225 16.84 -13.82 16.84
CA ARG A 225 17.76 -14.90 17.24
C ARG A 225 17.24 -15.80 18.37
N GLN A 226 16.22 -15.34 19.09
CA GLN A 226 15.67 -16.01 20.25
C GLN A 226 14.18 -16.25 20.08
N PHE A 227 13.74 -17.48 20.35
CA PHE A 227 12.32 -17.83 20.37
C PHE A 227 11.79 -17.78 21.80
N HIS A 228 10.80 -16.91 22.02
CA HIS A 228 10.18 -16.68 23.34
C HIS A 228 8.69 -17.04 23.31
N PRO A 229 8.31 -18.33 23.18
CA PRO A 229 6.92 -18.75 23.09
C PRO A 229 6.09 -18.29 24.29
N GLU A 230 6.65 -18.36 25.49
CA GLU A 230 6.02 -17.96 26.75
C GLU A 230 5.78 -16.45 26.87
N CYS A 231 6.50 -15.64 26.09
CA CYS A 231 6.37 -14.20 26.08
C CYS A 231 5.22 -13.72 25.17
N ASN A 232 4.65 -14.57 24.32
CA ASN A 232 3.61 -14.21 23.36
C ASN A 232 2.22 -14.59 23.90
N VAL A 233 1.55 -13.64 24.55
CA VAL A 233 0.29 -13.87 25.29
C VAL A 233 -0.85 -13.08 24.65
N PRO A 234 -2.04 -13.66 24.42
CA PRO A 234 -3.17 -12.91 23.88
C PRO A 234 -3.64 -11.84 24.87
N CYS A 235 -4.01 -10.66 24.37
CA CYS A 235 -4.60 -9.61 25.20
C CYS A 235 -5.95 -10.07 25.77
N THR A 236 -6.04 -10.18 27.10
CA THR A 236 -7.21 -10.71 27.80
C THR A 236 -8.25 -9.64 28.17
N ASP A 237 -7.87 -8.36 28.19
CA ASP A 237 -8.77 -7.24 28.46
C ASP A 237 -9.56 -6.87 27.18
N PRO A 238 -10.88 -7.08 27.14
CA PRO A 238 -11.68 -6.81 25.94
C PRO A 238 -11.72 -5.33 25.54
N ASN A 239 -11.65 -4.40 26.50
CA ASN A 239 -11.70 -2.97 26.21
C ASN A 239 -10.38 -2.51 25.57
N LEU A 240 -9.26 -2.90 26.17
CA LEU A 240 -7.94 -2.65 25.62
C LEU A 240 -7.79 -3.31 24.24
N ALA A 241 -8.28 -4.54 24.10
CA ALA A 241 -8.22 -5.27 22.83
C ALA A 241 -8.94 -4.52 21.71
N GLU A 242 -10.14 -4.00 21.95
CA GLU A 242 -10.86 -3.22 20.94
C GLU A 242 -10.18 -1.88 20.64
N ARG A 243 -9.63 -1.20 21.64
CA ARG A 243 -8.86 0.03 21.43
C ARG A 243 -7.63 -0.19 20.54
N LEU A 244 -6.89 -1.27 20.77
CA LEU A 244 -5.73 -1.65 19.94
C LEU A 244 -6.15 -2.04 18.52
N LYS A 245 -7.25 -2.80 18.37
CA LYS A 245 -7.81 -3.16 17.07
C LYS A 245 -8.27 -1.93 16.29
N ASP A 246 -8.95 -0.99 16.94
CA ASP A 246 -9.40 0.24 16.29
C ASP A 246 -8.22 1.12 15.87
N ALA A 247 -7.21 1.26 16.73
CA ALA A 247 -5.98 1.97 16.40
C ALA A 247 -5.29 1.35 15.18
N ALA A 248 -5.08 0.03 15.17
CA ALA A 248 -4.45 -0.67 14.04
C ALA A 248 -5.26 -0.52 12.74
N ARG A 249 -6.59 -0.58 12.81
CA ARG A 249 -7.50 -0.37 11.68
C ARG A 249 -7.36 1.03 11.08
N LYS A 250 -7.31 2.06 11.94
CA LYS A 250 -7.16 3.47 11.54
C LYS A 250 -5.79 3.73 10.91
N ILE A 251 -4.70 3.28 11.53
CA ILE A 251 -3.35 3.39 10.96
C ILE A 251 -3.31 2.74 9.57
N PHE A 252 -3.78 1.50 9.44
CA PHE A 252 -3.77 0.79 8.17
C PHE A 252 -4.58 1.53 7.08
N ARG A 253 -5.72 2.13 7.44
CA ARG A 253 -6.53 2.96 6.54
C ARG A 253 -5.87 4.30 6.18
N GLY A 254 -5.18 4.94 7.11
CA GLY A 254 -4.43 6.17 6.85
C GLY A 254 -3.36 6.00 5.76
N PHE A 255 -2.86 4.78 5.60
CA PHE A 255 -1.96 4.37 4.52
C PHE A 255 -2.66 3.88 3.24
N SER A 256 -3.99 3.82 3.21
CA SER A 256 -4.73 3.08 2.17
C SER A 256 -4.21 1.65 2.02
N GLY A 257 -3.98 0.98 3.15
CA GLY A 257 -3.27 -0.29 3.22
C GLY A 257 -3.84 -1.37 2.30
N GLU A 258 -2.95 -2.04 1.57
CA GLU A 258 -3.21 -3.20 0.71
C GLU A 258 -2.58 -4.45 1.34
N GLY A 259 -3.13 -5.63 1.07
CA GLY A 259 -2.60 -6.87 1.62
C GLY A 259 -2.79 -6.97 3.13
N TYR A 260 -1.70 -7.09 3.89
CA TYR A 260 -1.73 -7.21 5.34
C TYR A 260 -0.54 -6.49 5.98
N ALA A 261 -0.64 -6.18 7.26
CA ALA A 261 0.42 -5.56 8.03
C ALA A 261 0.30 -5.89 9.51
N ARG A 262 1.41 -5.76 10.23
CA ARG A 262 1.46 -5.83 11.68
C ARG A 262 1.72 -4.44 12.27
N ALA A 263 0.84 -3.97 13.13
CA ALA A 263 0.99 -2.68 13.82
C ALA A 263 1.41 -2.91 15.28
N ASP A 264 2.51 -2.27 15.67
CA ASP A 264 3.13 -2.41 16.99
C ASP A 264 2.84 -1.19 17.87
N PHE A 265 2.50 -1.44 19.13
CA PHE A 265 2.04 -0.44 20.09
C PHE A 265 2.69 -0.63 21.45
N ARG A 266 2.77 0.46 22.24
CA ARG A 266 2.95 0.40 23.68
C ARG A 266 1.75 0.96 24.42
N LEU A 267 1.43 0.35 25.55
CA LEU A 267 0.50 0.89 26.52
C LEU A 267 1.30 1.44 27.70
N SER A 268 1.22 2.75 27.93
CA SER A 268 1.91 3.39 29.06
C SER A 268 1.32 2.98 30.41
N ARG A 269 2.01 3.34 31.50
CA ARG A 269 1.51 3.13 32.87
C ARG A 269 0.21 3.88 33.16
N GLU A 270 -0.05 4.95 32.42
CA GLU A 270 -1.26 5.77 32.46
C GLU A 270 -2.38 5.23 31.57
N ASN A 271 -2.20 4.04 30.96
CA ASN A 271 -3.14 3.38 30.05
C ASN A 271 -3.38 4.12 28.71
N GLU A 272 -2.40 4.89 28.25
CA GLU A 272 -2.41 5.52 26.93
C GLU A 272 -1.71 4.64 25.89
N ILE A 273 -2.30 4.52 24.69
CA ILE A 273 -1.77 3.71 23.59
C ILE A 273 -0.88 4.60 22.72
N PHE A 274 0.38 4.19 22.58
CA PHE A 274 1.37 4.80 21.71
C PHE A 274 1.66 3.86 20.54
N PHE A 275 1.45 4.34 19.32
CA PHE A 275 1.83 3.64 18.11
C PHE A 275 3.36 3.76 17.89
N LEU A 276 4.00 2.63 17.62
CA LEU A 276 5.44 2.55 17.38
C LEU A 276 5.76 2.53 15.88
N GLU A 277 5.25 1.51 15.19
CA GLU A 277 5.50 1.26 13.77
C GLU A 277 4.47 0.29 13.17
N VAL A 278 4.43 0.24 11.84
CA VAL A 278 3.64 -0.73 11.08
C VAL A 278 4.53 -1.44 10.06
N ASN A 279 4.50 -2.76 10.01
CA ASN A 279 5.25 -3.58 9.07
C ASN A 279 4.29 -4.26 8.08
N PHE A 280 4.32 -3.83 6.82
CA PHE A 280 3.48 -4.36 5.74
C PHE A 280 4.03 -5.63 5.08
N ALA A 281 5.29 -5.97 5.31
CA ALA A 281 5.92 -7.19 4.83
C ALA A 281 6.30 -8.10 6.01
N CYS A 282 5.40 -8.22 6.99
CA CYS A 282 5.69 -8.97 8.21
C CYS A 282 5.68 -10.49 7.99
N SER A 283 6.62 -11.16 8.64
CA SER A 283 6.76 -12.62 8.60
C SER A 283 5.54 -13.34 9.16
N VAL A 284 5.10 -14.39 8.45
CA VAL A 284 3.95 -15.24 8.76
C VAL A 284 4.16 -16.65 8.21
N PHE A 285 3.38 -17.60 8.74
CA PHE A 285 3.31 -19.02 8.34
C PHE A 285 4.54 -19.84 8.70
N TYR A 286 5.25 -19.48 9.75
CA TYR A 286 6.37 -20.28 10.21
C TYR A 286 5.94 -21.68 10.66
N PRO A 287 6.81 -22.69 10.47
CA PRO A 287 6.60 -24.00 11.04
C PRO A 287 6.73 -23.95 12.58
N GLN A 288 6.27 -25.02 13.22
CA GLN A 288 6.39 -25.17 14.66
C GLN A 288 7.86 -25.09 15.10
N GLY A 289 8.12 -24.32 16.16
CA GLY A 289 9.46 -24.01 16.68
C GLY A 289 10.04 -22.70 16.16
N TYR A 290 9.45 -22.10 15.11
CA TYR A 290 9.94 -20.87 14.48
C TYR A 290 8.91 -19.73 14.49
N GLN A 291 7.81 -19.89 15.23
CA GLN A 291 6.71 -18.93 15.21
C GLN A 291 7.14 -17.52 15.61
N GLY A 292 6.75 -16.54 14.80
CA GLY A 292 6.82 -15.13 15.16
C GLY A 292 5.51 -14.64 15.79
N SER A 293 5.47 -13.37 16.20
CA SER A 293 4.27 -12.79 16.82
C SER A 293 3.02 -12.87 15.93
N ALA A 294 3.16 -12.79 14.60
CA ALA A 294 2.01 -12.94 13.71
C ALA A 294 1.46 -14.37 13.72
N ASP A 295 2.31 -15.39 13.81
CA ASP A 295 1.86 -16.79 13.93
C ASP A 295 1.12 -17.05 15.24
N TYR A 296 1.60 -16.49 16.36
CA TYR A 296 0.87 -16.57 17.63
C TYR A 296 -0.47 -15.83 17.59
N ILE A 297 -0.53 -14.65 16.94
CA ILE A 297 -1.81 -13.97 16.69
C ILE A 297 -2.77 -14.89 15.93
N LEU A 298 -2.28 -15.59 14.90
CA LEU A 298 -3.09 -16.52 14.12
C LEU A 298 -3.53 -17.73 14.93
N GLU A 299 -2.64 -18.32 15.72
CA GLU A 299 -2.93 -19.47 16.59
C GLU A 299 -4.02 -19.16 17.62
N TYR A 300 -3.93 -18.00 18.26
CA TYR A 300 -4.92 -17.57 19.24
C TYR A 300 -6.17 -16.96 18.59
N SER A 301 -6.09 -16.55 17.31
CA SER A 301 -7.27 -16.13 16.57
C SER A 301 -8.11 -17.35 16.19
N GLY A 302 -9.44 -17.22 16.25
CA GLY A 302 -10.33 -18.24 15.69
C GLY A 302 -10.20 -18.41 14.16
N LEU A 303 -9.37 -17.60 13.48
CA LEU A 303 -9.15 -17.64 12.04
C LEU A 303 -8.07 -18.67 11.64
N GLY A 304 -7.01 -18.79 12.45
CA GLY A 304 -5.88 -19.69 12.16
C GLY A 304 -5.07 -19.33 10.91
N GLN A 305 -4.01 -20.10 10.65
CA GLN A 305 -3.17 -19.95 9.44
C GLN A 305 -3.95 -20.21 8.15
N GLU A 306 -4.82 -21.23 8.12
CA GLU A 306 -5.64 -21.55 6.94
C GLU A 306 -6.59 -20.39 6.58
N GLY A 307 -7.36 -19.90 7.55
CA GLY A 307 -8.33 -18.83 7.30
C GLY A 307 -7.64 -17.53 6.88
N PHE A 308 -6.47 -17.24 7.46
CA PHE A 308 -5.68 -16.07 7.08
C PHE A 308 -5.11 -16.20 5.66
N LEU A 309 -4.58 -17.37 5.29
CA LEU A 309 -4.09 -17.62 3.93
C LEU A 309 -5.21 -17.47 2.89
N LYS A 310 -6.41 -17.99 3.17
CA LYS A 310 -7.60 -17.78 2.31
C LYS A 310 -7.89 -16.29 2.13
N LYS A 311 -7.92 -15.54 3.24
CA LYS A 311 -8.24 -14.10 3.23
C LYS A 311 -7.26 -13.27 2.40
N ILE A 312 -5.95 -13.48 2.57
CA ILE A 312 -4.94 -12.72 1.81
C ILE A 312 -4.91 -13.13 0.33
N ILE A 313 -5.28 -14.37 0.00
CA ILE A 313 -5.43 -14.81 -1.39
C ILE A 313 -6.64 -14.14 -2.04
N GLU A 314 -7.79 -14.17 -1.36
CA GLU A 314 -9.02 -13.50 -1.83
C GLU A 314 -8.80 -12.00 -2.03
N GLU A 315 -8.11 -11.34 -1.09
CA GLU A 315 -7.78 -9.92 -1.18
C GLU A 315 -6.86 -9.64 -2.37
N GLY A 316 -5.77 -10.39 -2.52
CA GLY A 316 -4.81 -10.16 -3.59
C GLY A 316 -5.40 -10.41 -4.98
N LEU A 317 -6.30 -11.39 -5.11
CA LEU A 317 -7.06 -11.62 -6.35
C LEU A 317 -8.05 -10.49 -6.63
N ALA A 318 -8.85 -10.08 -5.63
CA ALA A 318 -9.82 -9.00 -5.78
C ALA A 318 -9.12 -7.67 -6.15
N ARG A 319 -8.01 -7.37 -5.48
CA ARG A 319 -7.16 -6.21 -5.76
C ARG A 319 -6.56 -6.27 -7.16
N HIS A 320 -6.05 -7.43 -7.59
CA HIS A 320 -5.53 -7.61 -8.94
C HIS A 320 -6.63 -7.38 -9.99
N VAL A 321 -7.83 -7.92 -9.79
CA VAL A 321 -9.00 -7.69 -10.66
C VAL A 321 -9.38 -6.20 -10.69
N GLY A 322 -9.41 -5.54 -9.54
CA GLY A 322 -9.70 -4.10 -9.43
C GLY A 322 -8.68 -3.20 -10.13
N LYS A 323 -7.41 -3.61 -10.19
CA LYS A 323 -6.35 -2.92 -10.94
C LYS A 323 -6.47 -3.10 -12.46
N GLN A 324 -7.20 -4.10 -12.95
CA GLN A 324 -7.32 -4.33 -14.40
C GLN A 324 -8.17 -3.24 -15.04
N ARG A 325 -7.58 -2.51 -15.99
CA ARG A 325 -8.31 -1.51 -16.76
C ARG A 325 -9.46 -2.19 -17.51
N SER A 326 -10.64 -1.59 -17.41
CA SER A 326 -11.82 -1.98 -18.19
C SER A 326 -11.66 -1.67 -19.69
N TYR A 327 -10.61 -0.92 -20.07
CA TYR A 327 -10.37 -0.44 -21.42
C TYR A 327 -8.90 -0.53 -21.89
N THR A 328 -8.73 -0.50 -23.21
CA THR A 328 -7.43 -0.36 -23.89
C THR A 328 -7.46 0.86 -24.80
N ILE A 329 -6.32 1.55 -24.94
CA ILE A 329 -6.19 2.71 -25.85
C ILE A 329 -5.79 2.20 -27.23
N ARG A 330 -6.52 2.60 -28.27
CA ARG A 330 -6.24 2.24 -29.67
C ARG A 330 -6.55 3.41 -30.60
N ARG A 331 -6.11 3.31 -31.85
CA ARG A 331 -6.47 4.28 -32.89
C ARG A 331 -7.97 4.16 -33.21
N ALA A 332 -8.65 5.29 -33.23
CA ALA A 332 -10.06 5.46 -33.55
C ALA A 332 -10.20 6.41 -34.75
N ARG A 333 -11.43 6.66 -35.21
CA ARG A 333 -11.70 7.61 -36.30
C ARG A 333 -11.22 9.03 -35.96
N SER A 334 -11.47 9.47 -34.73
CA SER A 334 -11.12 10.82 -34.25
C SER A 334 -9.75 10.89 -33.55
N GLY A 335 -8.82 9.98 -33.88
CA GLY A 335 -7.48 9.94 -33.30
C GLY A 335 -7.24 8.70 -32.45
N TYR A 336 -7.16 8.84 -31.13
CA TYR A 336 -7.11 7.72 -30.20
C TYR A 336 -8.42 7.66 -29.40
N GLY A 337 -8.87 6.44 -29.12
CA GLY A 337 -10.05 6.17 -28.33
C GLY A 337 -9.78 5.07 -27.31
N ILE A 338 -10.64 4.96 -26.33
CA ILE A 338 -10.66 3.83 -25.38
C ILE A 338 -11.68 2.79 -25.83
N PHE A 339 -11.30 1.52 -25.76
CA PHE A 339 -12.09 0.37 -26.21
C PHE A 339 -12.23 -0.64 -25.09
N ALA A 340 -13.41 -1.22 -24.93
CA ALA A 340 -13.69 -2.21 -23.89
C ALA A 340 -12.69 -3.38 -23.94
N ALA A 341 -11.94 -3.60 -22.86
CA ALA A 341 -10.95 -4.68 -22.77
C ALA A 341 -11.62 -6.05 -22.57
N ARG A 342 -12.82 -6.04 -22.00
CA ARG A 342 -13.71 -7.17 -21.72
C ARG A 342 -15.17 -6.73 -21.88
N ARG A 343 -16.12 -7.66 -21.74
CA ARG A 343 -17.54 -7.29 -21.62
C ARG A 343 -17.76 -6.48 -20.34
N LEU A 344 -18.54 -5.41 -20.46
CA LEU A 344 -18.94 -4.52 -19.38
C LEU A 344 -20.47 -4.58 -19.25
N ALA A 345 -20.97 -4.75 -18.03
CA ALA A 345 -22.40 -4.75 -17.77
C ALA A 345 -22.96 -3.33 -17.69
N ARG A 346 -24.25 -3.15 -17.99
CA ARG A 346 -24.93 -1.88 -17.71
C ARG A 346 -24.72 -1.42 -16.26
N GLY A 347 -24.36 -0.16 -16.07
CA GLY A 347 -24.10 0.46 -14.77
C GLY A 347 -22.70 0.21 -14.20
N GLU A 348 -21.87 -0.61 -14.87
CA GLU A 348 -20.52 -0.89 -14.43
C GLU A 348 -19.61 0.35 -14.57
N VAL A 349 -18.76 0.60 -13.56
CA VAL A 349 -17.76 1.67 -13.59
C VAL A 349 -16.65 1.32 -14.58
N VAL A 350 -16.55 2.11 -15.64
CA VAL A 350 -15.51 2.03 -16.67
C VAL A 350 -14.26 2.75 -16.20
N PHE A 351 -14.42 3.97 -15.68
CA PHE A 351 -13.34 4.78 -15.13
C PHE A 351 -13.76 5.30 -13.76
N ALA A 352 -12.98 4.97 -12.73
CA ALA A 352 -13.17 5.51 -11.39
C ALA A 352 -12.47 6.87 -11.29
N GLY A 353 -13.26 7.93 -11.16
CA GLY A 353 -12.79 9.30 -11.02
C GLY A 353 -13.06 9.92 -9.65
N GLU A 354 -13.95 9.34 -8.85
CA GLU A 354 -14.19 9.76 -7.46
C GLU A 354 -12.92 9.62 -6.62
N GLU A 355 -12.66 10.61 -5.76
CA GLU A 355 -11.51 10.68 -4.82
C GLU A 355 -10.12 10.61 -5.49
N ARG A 356 -10.05 10.59 -6.82
CA ARG A 356 -8.80 10.52 -7.57
C ARG A 356 -8.16 11.90 -7.69
N ALA A 357 -6.85 11.98 -7.53
CA ALA A 357 -6.09 13.19 -7.86
C ALA A 357 -6.28 13.56 -9.35
N GLN A 358 -6.60 14.83 -9.61
CA GLN A 358 -6.81 15.36 -10.96
C GLN A 358 -5.90 16.55 -11.21
N ARG A 359 -5.47 16.73 -12.46
CA ARG A 359 -4.78 17.95 -12.87
C ARG A 359 -5.81 19.06 -13.10
N ILE A 360 -5.93 19.96 -12.13
CA ILE A 360 -6.83 21.12 -12.23
C ILE A 360 -6.07 22.41 -12.58
N VAL A 361 -6.70 23.29 -13.34
CA VAL A 361 -6.17 24.62 -13.68
C VAL A 361 -7.29 25.65 -13.73
N THR A 362 -6.97 26.91 -13.46
CA THR A 362 -7.89 28.01 -13.74
C THR A 362 -7.65 28.59 -15.13
N ARG A 363 -8.71 28.99 -15.83
CA ARG A 363 -8.59 29.65 -17.14
C ARG A 363 -7.72 30.90 -17.06
N SER A 364 -7.93 31.73 -16.04
CA SER A 364 -7.10 32.92 -15.79
C SER A 364 -5.60 32.61 -15.66
N HIS A 365 -5.22 31.48 -15.08
CA HIS A 365 -3.82 31.04 -15.06
C HIS A 365 -3.33 30.65 -16.45
N VAL A 366 -4.12 29.89 -17.21
CA VAL A 366 -3.80 29.49 -18.59
C VAL A 366 -3.55 30.72 -19.47
N GLU A 367 -4.43 31.71 -19.45
CA GLU A 367 -4.31 32.89 -20.31
C GLU A 367 -3.06 33.73 -19.99
N ARG A 368 -2.71 33.83 -18.70
CA ARG A 368 -1.60 34.67 -18.22
C ARG A 368 -0.24 34.00 -18.32
N ALA A 369 -0.16 32.69 -18.07
CA ALA A 369 1.10 32.00 -17.79
C ALA A 369 1.50 30.95 -18.83
N TRP A 370 0.59 30.52 -19.71
CA TRP A 370 0.88 29.49 -20.71
C TRP A 370 1.22 30.10 -22.06
N ASP A 371 2.09 29.41 -22.81
CA ASP A 371 2.32 29.74 -24.22
C ASP A 371 1.16 29.29 -25.12
N GLU A 372 1.16 29.73 -26.37
CA GLU A 372 0.06 29.43 -27.30
C GLU A 372 -0.07 27.93 -27.62
N ALA A 373 1.02 27.17 -27.59
CA ALA A 373 0.98 25.72 -27.81
C ALA A 373 0.24 25.02 -26.67
N ALA A 374 0.53 25.38 -25.42
CA ALA A 374 -0.16 24.85 -24.25
C ALA A 374 -1.63 25.32 -24.18
N LYS A 375 -1.92 26.56 -24.62
CA LYS A 375 -3.30 27.04 -24.74
C LYS A 375 -4.11 26.28 -25.79
N GLU A 376 -3.49 25.85 -26.89
CA GLU A 376 -4.15 24.99 -27.88
C GLU A 376 -4.52 23.63 -27.27
N VAL A 377 -3.61 23.02 -26.51
CA VAL A 377 -3.88 21.77 -25.77
C VAL A 377 -5.02 21.98 -24.77
N PHE A 378 -5.03 23.09 -24.02
CA PHE A 378 -6.12 23.45 -23.12
C PHE A 378 -7.46 23.53 -23.85
N ARG A 379 -7.53 24.27 -24.96
CA ARG A 379 -8.75 24.44 -25.77
C ARG A 379 -9.27 23.10 -26.32
N ARG A 380 -8.39 22.13 -26.55
CA ARG A 380 -8.75 20.83 -27.14
C ARG A 380 -9.14 19.75 -26.11
N TYR A 381 -8.51 19.72 -24.94
CA TYR A 381 -8.61 18.58 -24.02
C TYR A 381 -9.07 18.93 -22.61
N ALA A 382 -9.13 20.21 -22.24
CA ALA A 382 -9.63 20.61 -20.93
C ALA A 382 -11.16 20.51 -20.89
N TYR A 383 -11.70 19.93 -19.82
CA TYR A 383 -13.15 19.91 -19.57
C TYR A 383 -13.49 20.80 -18.36
N PRO A 384 -14.58 21.57 -18.43
CA PRO A 384 -14.97 22.49 -17.36
C PRO A 384 -15.44 21.70 -16.13
N ALA A 385 -14.89 22.00 -14.96
CA ALA A 385 -15.37 21.49 -13.67
C ALA A 385 -16.35 22.46 -12.99
N GLY A 386 -16.37 23.72 -13.44
CA GLY A 386 -17.28 24.76 -12.99
C GLY A 386 -16.57 26.10 -12.78
N GLY A 387 -17.25 27.20 -13.10
CA GLY A 387 -16.66 28.55 -12.96
C GLY A 387 -15.36 28.68 -13.75
N GLU A 388 -14.29 29.16 -13.12
CA GLU A 388 -12.98 29.31 -13.75
C GLU A 388 -12.14 28.03 -13.78
N VAL A 389 -12.64 26.90 -13.25
CA VAL A 389 -11.85 25.68 -13.00
C VAL A 389 -12.08 24.64 -14.09
N TYR A 390 -10.97 24.09 -14.58
CA TYR A 390 -10.93 23.06 -15.61
C TYR A 390 -10.08 21.89 -15.14
N ILE A 391 -10.45 20.69 -15.58
CA ILE A 391 -9.64 19.49 -15.41
C ILE A 391 -8.96 19.14 -16.74
N LEU A 392 -7.72 18.70 -16.64
CA LEU A 392 -6.84 18.33 -17.73
C LEU A 392 -6.42 16.88 -17.59
N TRP A 393 -5.91 16.32 -18.68
CA TRP A 393 -5.22 15.04 -18.63
C TRP A 393 -3.98 15.11 -17.75
N ASP A 394 -3.62 13.94 -17.22
CA ASP A 394 -2.40 13.73 -16.44
C ASP A 394 -1.16 14.24 -17.21
N LYS A 395 -0.11 14.62 -16.50
CA LYS A 395 1.19 14.91 -17.13
C LYS A 395 1.82 13.62 -17.66
N GLU A 396 1.55 12.49 -17.03
CA GLU A 396 2.05 11.18 -17.43
C GLU A 396 1.12 10.52 -18.46
N PRO A 397 1.60 10.20 -19.68
CA PRO A 397 0.77 9.59 -20.72
C PRO A 397 0.14 8.26 -20.32
N ALA A 398 0.73 7.53 -19.37
CA ALA A 398 0.16 6.30 -18.83
C ALA A 398 -1.20 6.53 -18.14
N GLY A 399 -1.44 7.73 -17.60
CA GLY A 399 -2.69 8.15 -16.98
C GLY A 399 -3.77 8.61 -17.94
N TRP A 400 -3.47 8.73 -19.24
CA TRP A 400 -4.42 9.25 -20.22
C TRP A 400 -5.55 8.25 -20.53
N ALA A 401 -6.74 8.79 -20.80
CA ALA A 401 -7.93 8.03 -21.18
C ALA A 401 -8.71 8.81 -22.24
N PRO A 402 -8.23 8.87 -23.50
CA PRO A 402 -8.91 9.62 -24.56
C PRO A 402 -10.25 8.97 -24.88
N GLN A 403 -11.34 9.55 -24.40
CA GLN A 403 -12.70 9.07 -24.66
C GLN A 403 -13.36 9.95 -25.70
N ASN A 404 -13.76 9.37 -26.83
CA ASN A 404 -14.30 10.12 -27.96
C ASN A 404 -15.80 10.42 -27.83
N HIS A 405 -16.22 11.47 -28.54
CA HIS A 405 -17.62 11.85 -28.64
C HIS A 405 -18.45 10.84 -29.44
N SER A 406 -19.66 10.54 -28.98
CA SER A 406 -20.74 9.98 -29.81
C SER A 406 -22.08 10.65 -29.50
N CYS A 407 -22.90 10.85 -30.54
CA CYS A 407 -24.31 11.26 -30.38
C CYS A 407 -25.21 10.11 -29.91
N ASP A 408 -24.70 8.88 -29.95
CA ASP A 408 -25.32 7.68 -29.37
C ASP A 408 -24.25 7.00 -28.49
N PRO A 409 -23.95 7.58 -27.32
CA PRO A 409 -22.87 7.10 -26.47
C PRO A 409 -23.24 5.81 -25.75
N ASN A 410 -22.25 5.00 -25.41
CA ASN A 410 -22.45 3.82 -24.57
C ASN A 410 -21.96 4.02 -23.13
N THR A 411 -21.40 5.19 -22.79
CA THR A 411 -20.99 5.56 -21.44
C THR A 411 -21.44 6.98 -21.06
N VAL A 412 -21.51 7.25 -19.75
CA VAL A 412 -21.90 8.57 -19.21
C VAL A 412 -21.16 8.84 -17.90
N PHE A 413 -21.03 10.11 -17.52
CA PHE A 413 -20.60 10.49 -16.18
C PHE A 413 -21.71 10.22 -15.15
N ALA A 414 -21.35 9.59 -14.04
CA ALA A 414 -22.14 9.46 -12.82
C ALA A 414 -21.29 9.95 -11.65
N GLY A 415 -21.47 11.21 -11.25
CA GLY A 415 -20.47 11.93 -10.45
C GLY A 415 -19.20 12.15 -11.29
N LEU A 416 -18.04 11.86 -10.72
CA LEU A 416 -16.74 11.86 -11.41
C LEU A 416 -16.40 10.50 -12.05
N ASN A 417 -17.20 9.47 -11.82
CA ASN A 417 -17.04 8.16 -12.47
C ASN A 417 -17.63 8.17 -13.88
N VAL A 418 -17.06 7.36 -14.77
CA VAL A 418 -17.68 7.01 -16.06
C VAL A 418 -18.28 5.63 -15.95
N VAL A 419 -19.57 5.48 -16.25
CA VAL A 419 -20.32 4.21 -16.16
C VAL A 419 -20.91 3.80 -17.51
N ALA A 420 -21.12 2.51 -17.70
CA ALA A 420 -21.75 1.96 -18.91
C ALA A 420 -23.27 2.20 -18.93
N LEU A 421 -23.80 2.74 -20.02
CA LEU A 421 -25.25 3.00 -20.21
C LEU A 421 -26.04 1.73 -20.56
N ARG A 422 -25.35 0.76 -21.16
CA ARG A 422 -25.86 -0.55 -21.59
C ARG A 422 -24.78 -1.61 -21.42
N ASP A 423 -25.09 -2.86 -21.71
CA ASP A 423 -24.06 -3.87 -21.89
C ASP A 423 -23.16 -3.50 -23.08
N ILE A 424 -21.85 -3.60 -22.89
CA ILE A 424 -20.83 -3.26 -23.89
C ILE A 424 -19.95 -4.48 -24.13
N GLU A 425 -19.86 -4.91 -25.38
CA GLU A 425 -19.06 -6.06 -25.78
C GLU A 425 -17.57 -5.69 -25.91
N ARG A 426 -16.72 -6.71 -25.74
CA ARG A 426 -15.27 -6.55 -25.86
C ARG A 426 -14.90 -5.96 -27.23
N GLY A 427 -14.10 -4.91 -27.22
CA GLY A 427 -13.62 -4.25 -28.43
C GLY A 427 -14.56 -3.17 -28.99
N GLU A 428 -15.74 -2.95 -28.42
CA GLU A 428 -16.52 -1.75 -28.71
C GLU A 428 -15.78 -0.49 -28.23
N GLU A 429 -15.87 0.61 -29.00
CA GLU A 429 -15.33 1.90 -28.59
C GLU A 429 -16.21 2.48 -27.47
N LEU A 430 -15.59 2.89 -26.38
CA LEU A 430 -16.25 3.52 -25.26
C LEU A 430 -16.36 5.01 -25.57
N THR A 431 -17.59 5.48 -25.77
CA THR A 431 -17.87 6.84 -26.22
C THR A 431 -18.80 7.54 -25.24
N ILE A 432 -18.68 8.85 -25.16
CA ILE A 432 -19.45 9.71 -24.26
C ILE A 432 -20.00 10.91 -25.01
N ASP A 433 -21.15 11.43 -24.61
CA ASP A 433 -21.68 12.66 -25.20
C ASP A 433 -21.10 13.89 -24.48
N TYR A 434 -20.17 14.58 -25.14
CA TYR A 434 -19.55 15.82 -24.63
C TYR A 434 -20.57 16.89 -24.20
N SER A 435 -21.75 16.97 -24.81
CA SER A 435 -22.79 17.96 -24.43
C SER A 435 -23.42 17.70 -23.05
N THR A 436 -23.16 16.55 -22.44
CA THR A 436 -23.70 16.18 -21.12
C THR A 436 -22.90 16.75 -19.95
N PHE A 437 -21.60 17.01 -20.15
CA PHE A 437 -20.71 17.49 -19.08
C PHE A 437 -19.96 18.78 -19.44
N CYS A 438 -19.81 19.09 -20.73
CA CYS A 438 -19.32 20.40 -21.15
C CYS A 438 -20.41 21.47 -21.01
N ASP A 439 -20.00 22.72 -20.81
CA ASP A 439 -20.88 23.89 -20.76
C ASP A 439 -20.77 24.73 -22.05
N GLU A 440 -21.51 25.84 -22.12
CA GLU A 440 -21.58 26.74 -23.27
C GLU A 440 -20.21 27.30 -23.75
N ARG A 441 -19.14 27.06 -23.00
CA ARG A 441 -17.78 27.54 -23.29
C ARG A 441 -16.97 26.54 -24.08
N MET A 442 -17.47 25.31 -24.24
CA MET A 442 -16.89 24.35 -25.15
C MET A 442 -17.01 24.85 -26.60
N PRO A 443 -15.91 24.92 -27.36
CA PRO A 443 -15.96 25.25 -28.78
C PRO A 443 -16.85 24.27 -29.54
N GLU A 444 -17.71 24.80 -30.42
CA GLU A 444 -18.52 23.96 -31.29
C GLU A 444 -17.64 23.22 -32.30
N PHE A 445 -18.02 21.99 -32.66
CA PHE A 445 -17.30 21.20 -33.67
C PHE A 445 -18.25 20.35 -34.52
N GLU A 446 -17.81 20.02 -35.73
CA GLU A 446 -18.51 19.12 -36.64
C GLU A 446 -18.33 17.66 -36.18
N CYS A 447 -19.44 16.93 -36.10
CA CYS A 447 -19.50 15.59 -35.54
C CYS A 447 -19.37 14.53 -36.63
N GLU A 448 -18.32 13.73 -36.53
CA GLU A 448 -18.08 12.59 -37.42
C GLU A 448 -18.23 11.23 -36.71
N CYS A 449 -19.03 11.18 -35.62
CA CYS A 449 -19.14 9.99 -34.76
C CYS A 449 -19.70 8.74 -35.48
N GLY A 450 -20.33 8.90 -36.65
CA GLY A 450 -20.86 7.79 -37.44
C GLY A 450 -22.14 7.16 -36.89
N SER A 451 -22.73 7.71 -35.82
CA SER A 451 -24.05 7.29 -35.33
C SER A 451 -25.14 7.60 -36.37
N LYS A 452 -26.16 6.73 -36.46
CA LYS A 452 -27.37 6.99 -37.27
C LYS A 452 -28.13 8.23 -36.81
N ASN A 453 -28.01 8.56 -35.52
CA ASN A 453 -28.63 9.73 -34.89
C ASN A 453 -27.61 10.87 -34.68
N CYS A 454 -26.60 10.98 -35.55
CA CYS A 454 -25.61 12.04 -35.47
C CYS A 454 -26.27 13.43 -35.57
N ARG A 455 -25.95 14.31 -34.62
CA ARG A 455 -26.44 15.70 -34.60
C ARG A 455 -25.73 16.62 -35.59
N GLY A 456 -24.65 16.16 -36.22
CA GLY A 456 -23.86 16.92 -37.19
C GLY A 456 -22.99 18.02 -36.56
N ARG A 457 -23.53 18.81 -35.63
CA ARG A 457 -22.79 19.85 -34.90
C ARG A 457 -23.02 19.73 -33.40
N ILE A 458 -21.94 19.71 -32.63
CA ILE A 458 -21.98 19.59 -31.16
C ILE A 458 -21.60 20.92 -30.54
N SER A 459 -22.35 21.32 -29.52
CA SER A 459 -22.05 22.45 -28.66
C SER A 459 -22.27 22.06 -27.20
N GLY A 460 -21.72 22.83 -26.26
CA GLY A 460 -21.93 22.59 -24.83
C GLY A 460 -23.24 23.14 -24.28
N LYS A 461 -24.21 23.49 -25.14
CA LYS A 461 -25.60 23.72 -24.70
C LYS A 461 -26.19 22.37 -24.32
N ARG A 462 -26.50 22.19 -23.04
CA ARG A 462 -27.04 20.92 -22.51
C ARG A 462 -28.26 20.49 -23.30
N VAL A 463 -28.15 19.34 -23.96
CA VAL A 463 -29.29 18.63 -24.54
C VAL A 463 -29.73 17.60 -23.52
N THR A 464 -31.00 17.60 -23.15
CA THR A 464 -31.56 16.52 -22.30
C THR A 464 -31.56 15.25 -23.13
N LEU A 465 -30.81 14.23 -22.70
CA LEU A 465 -30.91 12.90 -23.31
C LEU A 465 -32.33 12.36 -23.07
N PRO A 466 -32.98 11.74 -24.07
CA PRO A 466 -34.34 11.21 -23.95
C PRO A 466 -34.46 10.06 -22.93
#